data_AF-A0A4V6E605-F1
#
_entry.id   AF-A0A4V6E605-F1
#
_cell.length_a   1.000
_cell.length_b   1.000
_cell.length_c   1.000
_cell.angle_alpha   90.00
_cell.angle_beta   90.00
_cell.angle_gamma   90.00
#
_symmetry.space_group_name_H-M   'P 1'
#
loop_
_entity.id
_entity.type
_entity.pdbx_description
1 polymer ?
#
loop_
_entity_poly.entity_id
_entity_poly.type
_entity_poly.pdbx_seq_one_letter_code
_entity_poly.pdbx_strand_id
1 'polypeptide(L)'
;MRSPHRTDTTLRTTTDRHPTRPPTRQSATDTDATHATITHLRRALTASIADDVAGVRAALLRAAMTVDGTRYPDIAAAIRTAGDADPDSRTVRRYIRQLLRRLVAVVNCWEPSK
;
A
#
# COMPACT_ATOMS: atom_id res chain seq x y z
N MET A 1 -55.83 -47.46 -20.54
CA MET A 1 -54.73 -48.44 -20.49
C MET A 1 -53.44 -47.73 -20.11
N ARG A 2 -52.79 -48.19 -19.02
CA ARG A 2 -51.35 -48.16 -18.64
C ARG A 2 -50.45 -46.96 -19.00
N SER A 3 -49.95 -46.28 -17.96
CA SER A 3 -48.50 -45.97 -17.79
C SER A 3 -47.73 -47.26 -17.50
N PRO A 4 -46.41 -47.43 -17.80
CA PRO A 4 -45.26 -46.71 -17.20
C PRO A 4 -44.15 -46.38 -18.25
N HIS A 5 -43.12 -45.55 -18.01
CA HIS A 5 -41.97 -45.77 -17.13
C HIS A 5 -41.23 -44.47 -16.80
N ARG A 6 -40.66 -44.49 -15.60
CA ARG A 6 -39.80 -43.53 -14.93
C ARG A 6 -38.33 -43.86 -15.25
N THR A 7 -37.51 -42.84 -15.48
CA THR A 7 -36.09 -42.85 -15.11
C THR A 7 -35.66 -41.45 -14.67
N ASP A 8 -35.20 -41.39 -13.42
CA ASP A 8 -34.42 -40.34 -12.78
C ASP A 8 -33.18 -39.95 -13.60
N THR A 9 -32.92 -38.64 -13.79
CA THR A 9 -31.57 -38.07 -13.94
C THR A 9 -31.61 -36.55 -13.67
N THR A 10 -31.48 -36.08 -12.43
CA THR A 10 -30.28 -35.56 -11.73
C THR A 10 -30.09 -34.02 -11.77
N LEU A 11 -29.76 -33.49 -10.59
CA LEU A 11 -28.99 -32.26 -10.29
C LEU A 11 -29.69 -30.90 -10.54
N ARG A 12 -30.26 -30.24 -9.52
CA ARG A 12 -29.57 -29.50 -8.46
C ARG A 12 -28.75 -28.32 -9.00
N THR A 13 -29.29 -27.10 -8.99
CA THR A 13 -28.52 -25.92 -8.53
C THR A 13 -29.47 -24.82 -8.05
N THR A 14 -29.90 -24.95 -6.80
CA THR A 14 -30.00 -23.80 -5.90
C THR A 14 -28.73 -22.97 -6.05
N THR A 15 -28.84 -21.66 -6.18
CA THR A 15 -28.18 -20.66 -5.32
C THR A 15 -28.11 -19.33 -6.07
N ASP A 16 -29.17 -18.54 -5.89
CA ASP A 16 -29.03 -17.09 -5.78
C ASP A 16 -28.06 -16.81 -4.63
N ARG A 17 -26.80 -16.54 -4.97
CA ARG A 17 -25.82 -15.91 -4.08
C ARG A 17 -25.06 -14.91 -4.92
N HIS A 18 -25.50 -13.66 -4.85
CA HIS A 18 -24.56 -12.55 -4.80
C HIS A 18 -23.43 -12.95 -3.83
N PRO A 19 -22.18 -13.09 -4.28
CA PRO A 19 -21.07 -13.09 -3.35
C PRO A 19 -20.89 -11.64 -2.93
N THR A 20 -21.63 -11.20 -1.92
CA THR A 20 -21.22 -10.04 -1.13
C THR A 20 -19.99 -10.49 -0.34
N ARG A 21 -18.86 -10.56 -1.03
CA ARG A 21 -17.56 -10.77 -0.40
C ARG A 21 -17.38 -9.65 0.60
N PRO A 22 -17.12 -9.93 1.89
CA PRO A 22 -16.94 -8.88 2.86
C PRO A 22 -15.73 -8.00 2.45
N PRO A 23 -15.80 -6.68 2.65
CA PRO A 23 -14.74 -5.72 2.32
C PRO A 23 -13.45 -5.93 3.13
N THR A 24 -13.44 -6.88 4.06
CA THR A 24 -12.32 -7.20 4.95
C THR A 24 -11.01 -7.53 4.23
N ARG A 25 -11.05 -8.12 3.03
CA ARG A 25 -9.82 -8.45 2.29
C ARG A 25 -9.11 -7.19 1.74
N GLN A 26 -9.87 -6.19 1.29
CA GLN A 26 -9.31 -4.95 0.79
C GLN A 26 -8.73 -4.10 1.92
N SER A 27 -9.42 -4.03 3.06
CA SER A 27 -8.94 -3.29 4.23
C SER A 27 -7.66 -3.89 4.84
N ALA A 28 -7.55 -5.23 4.85
CA ALA A 28 -6.33 -5.90 5.30
C ALA A 28 -5.13 -5.60 4.38
N THR A 29 -5.32 -5.70 3.06
CA THR A 29 -4.28 -5.38 2.07
C THR A 29 -3.87 -3.90 2.12
N ASP A 30 -4.80 -3.00 2.38
CA ASP A 30 -4.55 -1.56 2.55
C ASP A 30 -3.74 -1.25 3.82
N THR A 31 -4.05 -1.94 4.92
CA THR A 31 -3.28 -1.83 6.18
C THR A 31 -1.85 -2.35 5.99
N ASP A 32 -1.68 -3.49 5.30
CA ASP A 32 -0.37 -4.06 4.98
C ASP A 32 0.46 -3.13 4.07
N ALA A 33 -0.16 -2.55 3.04
CA ALA A 33 0.49 -1.60 2.14
C ALA A 33 0.90 -0.30 2.88
N THR A 34 0.06 0.17 3.80
CA THR A 34 0.35 1.31 4.68
C THR A 34 1.55 1.02 5.58
N HIS A 35 1.55 -0.12 6.28
CA HIS A 35 2.66 -0.55 7.14
C HIS A 35 3.98 -0.72 6.38
N ALA A 36 3.93 -1.31 5.19
CA ALA A 36 5.09 -1.48 4.33
C ALA A 36 5.62 -0.13 3.83
N THR A 37 4.74 0.80 3.46
CA THR A 37 5.12 2.18 3.07
C THR A 37 5.81 2.91 4.24
N ILE A 38 5.27 2.85 5.46
CA ILE A 38 5.91 3.40 6.68
C ILE A 38 7.31 2.81 6.86
N THR A 39 7.44 1.49 6.72
CA THR A 39 8.71 0.78 6.90
C THR A 39 9.76 1.28 5.92
N HIS A 40 9.39 1.45 4.65
CA HIS A 40 10.29 1.97 3.62
C HIS A 40 10.68 3.44 3.86
N LEU A 41 9.73 4.28 4.28
CA LEU A 41 10.03 5.68 4.64
C LEU A 41 10.97 5.79 5.85
N ARG A 42 10.79 4.93 6.87
CA ARG A 42 11.71 4.85 8.02
C ARG A 42 13.10 4.42 7.59
N ARG A 43 13.22 3.44 6.68
CA ARG A 43 14.52 3.04 6.10
C ARG A 43 15.18 4.18 5.33
N ALA A 44 14.42 4.93 4.54
CA ALA A 44 14.92 6.11 3.84
C ALA A 44 15.44 7.17 4.83
N LEU A 45 14.74 7.37 5.95
CA LEU A 45 15.17 8.30 7.00
C LEU A 45 16.48 7.85 7.65
N THR A 46 16.60 6.57 7.99
CA THR A 46 17.83 6.00 8.55
C THR A 46 19.00 6.15 7.58
N ALA A 47 18.83 5.81 6.30
CA ALA A 47 19.85 5.98 5.28
C ALA A 47 20.24 7.45 5.11
N SER A 48 19.27 8.36 5.16
CA SER A 48 19.53 9.81 5.07
C SER A 48 20.28 10.36 6.29
N ILE A 49 20.11 9.77 7.48
CA ILE A 49 20.89 10.12 8.67
C ILE A 49 22.34 9.63 8.54
N ALA A 50 22.54 8.47 7.91
CA ALA A 50 23.85 7.88 7.64
C ALA A 50 24.55 8.48 6.40
N ASP A 51 23.96 9.48 5.74
CA ASP A 51 24.40 10.02 4.45
C ASP A 51 24.56 8.94 3.35
N ASP A 52 23.82 7.83 3.45
CA ASP A 52 23.74 6.76 2.44
C ASP A 52 22.73 7.12 1.35
N VAL A 53 23.24 7.75 0.29
CA VAL A 53 22.44 8.20 -0.86
C VAL A 53 21.76 7.03 -1.60
N ALA A 54 22.48 5.93 -1.79
CA ALA A 54 21.95 4.77 -2.49
C ALA A 54 20.82 4.12 -1.69
N GLY A 55 20.98 4.00 -0.37
CA GLY A 55 19.95 3.53 0.56
C GLY A 55 18.71 4.42 0.56
N VAL A 56 18.86 5.75 0.53
CA VAL A 56 17.73 6.68 0.41
C VAL A 56 16.94 6.44 -0.87
N ARG A 57 17.62 6.40 -2.02
CA ARG A 57 16.97 6.19 -3.32
C ARG A 57 16.26 4.84 -3.40
N ALA A 58 16.92 3.77 -2.96
CA ALA A 58 16.33 2.44 -2.94
C ALA A 58 15.09 2.36 -2.03
N ALA A 59 15.15 2.98 -0.85
CA ALA A 59 14.04 2.99 0.09
C ALA A 59 12.86 3.84 -0.41
N LEU A 60 13.12 5.01 -1.02
CA LEU A 60 12.08 5.85 -1.63
C LEU A 60 11.42 5.15 -2.83
N LEU A 61 12.19 4.47 -3.68
CA LEU A 61 11.64 3.68 -4.78
C LEU A 61 10.72 2.57 -4.28
N ARG A 62 11.11 1.84 -3.22
CA ARG A 62 10.27 0.82 -2.59
C ARG A 62 9.00 1.42 -2.00
N ALA A 63 9.09 2.56 -1.33
CA ALA A 63 7.91 3.27 -0.82
C ALA A 63 6.96 3.68 -1.96
N ALA A 64 7.48 4.20 -3.08
CA ALA A 64 6.68 4.60 -4.25
C ALA A 64 5.97 3.42 -4.92
N MET A 65 6.57 2.23 -4.93
CA MET A 65 5.94 1.01 -5.46
C MET A 65 4.87 0.42 -4.54
N THR A 66 4.91 0.76 -3.26
CA THR A 66 4.05 0.16 -2.22
C THR A 66 2.86 1.04 -1.89
N VAL A 67 3.02 2.37 -1.97
CA VAL A 67 1.91 3.30 -1.77
C VAL A 67 0.86 3.13 -2.85
N ASP A 68 -0.41 3.01 -2.45
CA ASP A 68 -1.52 3.10 -3.38
C ASP A 68 -1.67 4.55 -3.87
N GLY A 69 -1.07 4.85 -5.02
CA GLY A 69 -1.12 6.17 -5.63
C GLY A 69 -2.51 6.62 -6.09
N THR A 70 -3.48 5.70 -6.21
CA THR A 70 -4.87 6.06 -6.54
C THR A 70 -5.61 6.60 -5.33
N ARG A 71 -5.29 6.07 -4.15
CA ARG A 71 -5.89 6.47 -2.88
C ARG A 71 -5.13 7.60 -2.18
N TYR A 72 -3.81 7.67 -2.38
CA TYR A 72 -2.93 8.64 -1.73
C TYR A 72 -2.02 9.35 -2.76
N PRO A 73 -2.60 10.10 -3.71
CA PRO A 73 -1.86 10.71 -4.81
C PRO A 73 -0.79 11.70 -4.34
N ASP A 74 -1.10 12.50 -3.31
CA ASP A 74 -0.18 13.51 -2.77
C ASP A 74 1.07 12.89 -2.13
N ILE A 75 0.91 11.75 -1.46
CA ILE A 75 2.03 11.05 -0.82
C ILE A 75 2.87 10.35 -1.87
N ALA A 76 2.25 9.73 -2.88
CA ALA A 76 2.98 9.17 -3.99
C ALA A 76 3.78 10.26 -4.73
N ALA A 77 3.20 11.47 -4.93
CA ALA A 77 3.89 12.60 -5.53
C ALA A 77 5.05 13.12 -4.66
N ALA A 78 4.84 13.22 -3.34
CA ALA A 78 5.88 13.63 -2.41
C ALA A 78 7.06 12.65 -2.37
N ILE A 79 6.80 11.34 -2.40
CA ILE A 79 7.85 10.31 -2.45
C ILE A 79 8.66 10.41 -3.75
N ARG A 80 7.99 10.57 -4.90
CA ARG A 80 8.68 10.77 -6.19
C ARG A 80 9.55 12.02 -6.18
N THR A 81 9.00 13.15 -5.72
CA THR A 81 9.72 14.42 -5.59
C THR A 81 10.96 14.26 -4.70
N ALA A 82 10.87 13.51 -3.61
CA ALA A 82 12.01 13.23 -2.75
C ALA A 82 13.08 12.35 -3.43
N GLY A 83 12.66 11.43 -4.30
CA GLY A 83 13.56 10.53 -5.03
C GLY A 83 14.30 11.20 -6.18
N ASP A 84 13.64 12.17 -6.84
CA ASP A 84 14.21 12.93 -7.96
C ASP A 84 15.12 14.08 -7.50
N ALA A 85 15.05 14.44 -6.21
CA ALA A 85 15.86 15.51 -5.65
C ALA A 85 17.34 15.11 -5.55
N ASP A 86 18.23 16.03 -5.94
CA ASP A 86 19.68 15.82 -5.90
C ASP A 86 20.19 15.64 -4.45
N PRO A 87 20.66 14.44 -4.08
CA PRO A 87 21.10 14.14 -2.73
C PRO A 87 22.45 14.77 -2.35
N ASP A 88 23.21 15.33 -3.30
CA ASP A 88 24.54 15.90 -3.03
C ASP A 88 24.45 17.27 -2.35
N SER A 89 23.34 17.99 -2.52
CA SER A 89 23.09 19.24 -1.81
C SER A 89 22.70 19.02 -0.35
N ARG A 90 23.49 19.59 0.58
CA ARG A 90 23.21 19.57 2.03
C ARG A 90 21.82 20.12 2.37
N THR A 91 21.38 21.14 1.65
CA THR A 91 20.04 21.76 1.80
C THR A 91 18.95 20.79 1.36
N VAL A 92 19.15 20.10 0.24
CA VAL A 92 18.22 19.08 -0.26
C VAL A 92 18.16 17.89 0.70
N ARG A 93 19.28 17.41 1.25
CA ARG A 93 19.26 16.37 2.30
C ARG A 93 18.49 16.80 3.54
N ARG A 94 18.59 18.07 3.95
CA ARG A 94 17.80 18.59 5.09
C ARG A 94 16.30 18.63 4.76
N TYR A 95 15.95 19.03 3.55
CA TYR A 95 14.57 19.02 3.05
C TYR A 95 14.00 17.59 2.99
N ILE A 96 14.74 16.64 2.38
CA ILE A 96 14.36 15.21 2.33
C ILE A 96 14.12 14.66 3.74
N ARG A 97 14.98 14.97 4.71
CA ARG A 97 14.78 14.54 6.11
C ARG A 97 13.51 15.10 6.73
N GLN A 98 13.20 16.38 6.51
CA GLN A 98 11.96 16.97 7.02
C GLN A 98 10.73 16.36 6.35
N LEU A 99 10.80 16.15 5.04
CA LEU A 99 9.74 15.52 4.26
C LEU A 99 9.47 14.08 4.72
N LEU A 100 10.52 13.27 4.87
CA LEU A 100 10.42 11.90 5.38
C LEU A 100 9.78 11.84 6.77
N ARG A 101 10.16 12.75 7.68
CA ARG A 101 9.54 12.84 9.02
C ARG A 101 8.05 13.16 8.95
N ARG A 102 7.66 14.10 8.08
CA ARG A 102 6.24 14.45 7.86
C ARG A 102 5.47 13.28 7.27
N LEU A 103 6.03 12.61 6.26
CA LEU A 103 5.40 11.45 5.64
C LEU A 103 5.20 10.32 6.66
N VAL A 104 6.20 10.00 7.49
CA VAL A 104 6.04 9.01 8.57
C VAL A 104 4.94 9.42 9.55
N ALA A 105 4.85 10.70 9.94
CA ALA A 105 3.81 11.18 10.83
C ALA A 105 2.39 11.07 10.21
N VAL A 106 2.22 11.52 8.97
CA VAL A 106 0.92 11.47 8.26
C VAL A 106 0.45 10.03 8.09
N VAL A 107 1.35 9.13 7.65
CA VAL A 107 0.99 7.72 7.42
C VAL A 107 0.76 6.99 8.76
N ASN A 108 1.47 7.33 9.84
CA ASN A 108 1.16 6.81 11.18
C ASN A 108 -0.26 7.24 11.65
N CYS A 109 -0.72 8.44 11.30
CA CYS A 109 -2.07 8.90 11.64
C CYS A 109 -3.19 8.15 10.89
N TRP A 110 -2.85 7.29 9.93
CA TRP A 110 -3.82 6.43 9.25
C TRP A 110 -4.11 5.12 9.98
N GLU A 111 -3.33 4.76 11.01
CA GLU A 111 -3.76 3.71 11.92
C GLU A 111 -4.95 4.22 12.74
N PRO A 112 -6.13 3.57 12.69
CA PRO A 112 -7.20 3.88 13.63
C PRO A 112 -6.66 3.64 15.03
N SER A 113 -6.71 4.69 15.87
CA SER A 113 -6.43 4.56 17.30
C SER A 113 -7.34 3.45 17.85
N LYS A 114 -6.73 2.38 18.36
CA LYS A 114 -7.44 1.28 19.02
C LYS A 114 -8.25 1.78 20.20
#